data_AF-A0A4Q3CHW2-F1
#
_entry.id   AF-A0A4Q3CHW2-F1
#
_cell.length_a   1.000
_cell.length_b   1.000
_cell.length_c   1.000
_cell.angle_alpha   90.00
_cell.angle_beta   90.00
_cell.angle_gamma   90.00
#
_symmetry.space_group_name_H-M   'P 1'
#
loop_
_entity.id
_entity.type
_entity.pdbx_description
1 polymer ?
#
loop_
_entity_poly.entity_id
_entity_poly.type
_entity_poly.pdbx_seq_one_letter_code
_entity_poly.pdbx_strand_id
1 'polypeptide(L)'
;MDTLRGQFGSLSVDYDEPFDLGVEDDADRELPPSPVGQDERRMQVRAYNHWASLLSDRNLPSIEDLDPDSLPDFGPYSVLLDFSQGIEDPAVRYLGSALAVECDAPQGITQLSDVPARSLLSRITDHYMQILANQAPIGFEAEFVNQRGST
;
A
#
# COMPACT_ATOMS: atom_id res chain seq x y z
N MET A 1 4.08 -25.20 31.99
CA MET A 1 5.41 -25.07 31.37
C MET A 1 5.71 -26.40 30.73
N ASP A 2 5.21 -26.57 29.52
CA ASP A 2 5.35 -27.77 28.72
C ASP A 2 6.74 -27.82 28.11
N THR A 3 7.51 -28.81 28.56
CA THR A 3 8.86 -29.12 28.11
C THR A 3 8.80 -29.84 26.76
N LEU A 4 9.33 -29.17 25.73
CA LEU A 4 9.45 -29.64 24.36
C LEU A 4 10.37 -30.88 24.29
N ARG A 5 9.87 -31.91 23.60
CA ARG A 5 10.38 -33.27 23.55
C ARG A 5 11.06 -33.53 22.19
N GLY A 6 12.37 -33.74 22.21
CA GLY A 6 13.19 -34.60 21.32
C GLY A 6 13.26 -34.28 19.81
N GLN A 7 14.22 -34.74 19.02
CA GLN A 7 15.50 -35.42 19.19
C GLN A 7 16.03 -35.60 17.75
N PHE A 8 17.13 -34.96 17.38
CA PHE A 8 18.02 -35.32 16.27
C PHE A 8 19.40 -34.83 16.74
N GLY A 9 20.50 -35.57 16.85
CA GLY A 9 20.84 -36.90 16.40
C GLY A 9 22.28 -36.82 15.87
N SER A 10 23.26 -37.28 16.67
CA SER A 10 24.69 -37.50 16.30
C SER A 10 25.53 -36.22 16.13
N LEU A 11 26.74 -36.04 16.69
CA LEU A 11 27.86 -36.96 16.86
C LEU A 11 28.71 -36.55 18.08
N SER A 12 29.18 -37.53 18.83
CA SER A 12 30.27 -37.41 19.80
C SER A 12 31.61 -37.21 19.08
N VAL A 13 32.35 -36.15 19.42
CA VAL A 13 33.80 -36.07 19.17
C VAL A 13 34.47 -35.36 20.36
N ASP A 14 35.31 -36.11 21.06
CA ASP A 14 36.24 -35.68 22.11
C ASP A 14 37.43 -34.90 21.53
N TYR A 15 37.88 -33.89 22.30
CA TYR A 15 39.23 -33.30 22.45
C TYR A 15 40.13 -32.89 21.24
N ASP A 16 40.56 -31.62 21.34
CA ASP A 16 41.85 -30.99 20.97
C ASP A 16 42.40 -31.11 19.53
N GLU A 17 42.36 -29.99 18.78
CA GLU A 17 43.54 -29.33 18.17
C GLU A 17 43.14 -28.02 17.41
N PRO A 18 44.02 -27.01 17.33
CA PRO A 18 43.69 -25.67 16.90
C PRO A 18 43.94 -25.47 15.40
N PHE A 19 42.89 -25.18 14.62
CA PHE A 19 43.06 -24.72 13.23
C PHE A 19 42.74 -23.23 13.11
N ASP A 20 43.82 -22.48 13.00
CA ASP A 20 43.95 -21.14 12.45
C ASP A 20 43.02 -20.93 11.24
N LEU A 21 41.97 -20.13 11.44
CA LEU A 21 41.19 -19.52 10.36
C LEU A 21 41.33 -18.00 10.48
N GLY A 22 42.55 -17.54 10.22
CA GLY A 22 42.81 -16.17 9.81
C GLY A 22 42.14 -15.85 8.47
N VAL A 23 41.07 -15.06 8.57
CA VAL A 23 40.61 -14.01 7.62
C VAL A 23 40.12 -14.46 6.24
N GLU A 24 38.81 -14.30 6.04
CA GLU A 24 38.11 -13.82 4.82
C GLU A 24 36.62 -13.68 5.24
N ASP A 25 36.22 -12.53 5.79
CA ASP A 25 35.50 -11.48 5.05
C ASP A 25 34.33 -12.04 4.23
N ASP A 26 33.11 -12.00 4.77
CA ASP A 26 32.15 -11.04 4.24
C ASP A 26 30.95 -10.92 5.18
N ALA A 27 30.37 -9.74 5.17
CA ALA A 27 29.39 -9.31 6.12
C ALA A 27 28.03 -9.98 5.85
N ASP A 28 27.58 -10.83 6.79
CA ASP A 28 26.15 -10.93 7.16
C ASP A 28 25.72 -9.61 7.84
N ARG A 29 26.07 -8.46 7.25
CA ARG A 29 25.28 -7.25 7.41
C ARG A 29 24.01 -7.56 6.65
N GLU A 30 23.01 -8.00 7.39
CA GLU A 30 21.61 -7.81 7.05
C GLU A 30 21.50 -6.36 6.55
N LEU A 31 21.54 -6.21 5.22
CA LEU A 31 21.53 -4.91 4.57
C LEU A 31 20.32 -4.18 5.18
N PRO A 32 20.47 -2.94 5.65
CA PRO A 32 19.33 -2.22 6.19
C PRO A 32 18.21 -2.32 5.16
N PRO A 33 16.97 -2.65 5.57
CA PRO A 33 15.87 -2.81 4.64
C PRO A 33 15.85 -1.58 3.72
N SER A 34 15.73 -1.81 2.41
CA SER A 34 15.81 -0.73 1.42
C SER A 34 14.94 0.45 1.87
N PRO A 35 15.49 1.67 1.95
CA PRO A 35 14.79 2.81 2.53
C PRO A 35 13.44 3.08 1.83
N VAL A 36 13.37 2.76 0.53
CA VAL A 36 12.14 2.88 -0.28
C VAL A 36 11.00 2.01 0.27
N GLY A 37 11.27 0.75 0.62
CA GLY A 37 10.24 -0.15 1.17
C GLY A 37 9.81 0.24 2.60
N GLN A 38 10.69 0.90 3.36
CA GLN A 38 10.34 1.43 4.67
C GLN A 38 9.43 2.66 4.54
N ASP A 39 9.73 3.58 3.62
CA ASP A 39 8.91 4.77 3.39
C ASP A 39 7.54 4.41 2.82
N GLU A 40 7.46 3.45 1.90
CA GLU A 40 6.19 2.94 1.39
C GLU A 40 5.33 2.36 2.52
N ARG A 41 5.91 1.48 3.35
CA ARG A 41 5.20 0.90 4.49
C ARG A 41 4.75 1.97 5.49
N ARG A 42 5.55 3.02 5.73
CA ARG A 42 5.16 4.15 6.58
C ARG A 42 4.03 4.95 5.96
N MET A 43 4.02 5.11 4.64
CA MET A 43 2.95 5.78 3.92
C MET A 43 1.64 4.99 4.02
N GLN A 44 1.67 3.67 3.76
CA GLN A 44 0.52 2.78 3.90
C GLN A 44 -0.08 2.81 5.33
N VAL A 45 0.77 2.72 6.36
CA VAL A 45 0.33 2.79 7.77
C VAL A 45 -0.30 4.15 8.09
N ARG A 46 0.25 5.26 7.58
CA ARG A 46 -0.34 6.60 7.78
C ARG A 46 -1.70 6.74 7.10
N ALA A 47 -1.84 6.23 5.88
CA ALA A 47 -3.12 6.23 5.17
C ALA A 47 -4.18 5.41 5.92
N TYR A 48 -3.82 4.22 6.40
CA TYR A 48 -4.71 3.38 7.21
C TYR A 48 -5.14 4.08 8.50
N ASN A 49 -4.19 4.64 9.26
CA ASN A 49 -4.48 5.34 10.50
C ASN A 49 -5.39 6.55 10.27
N HIS A 50 -5.19 7.27 9.16
CA HIS A 50 -6.08 8.37 8.78
C HIS A 50 -7.49 7.87 8.49
N TRP A 51 -7.65 6.83 7.67
CA TRP A 51 -8.96 6.21 7.40
C TRP A 51 -9.64 5.73 8.69
N ALA A 52 -8.91 5.04 9.57
CA ALA A 52 -9.39 4.58 10.87
C ALA A 52 -9.83 5.72 11.78
N SER A 53 -9.11 6.85 11.76
CA SER A 53 -9.45 8.03 12.56
C SER A 53 -10.78 8.69 12.14
N LEU A 54 -11.20 8.52 10.88
CA LEU A 54 -12.40 9.13 10.32
C LEU A 54 -13.68 8.30 10.50
N LEU A 55 -13.54 7.02 10.84
CA LEU A 55 -14.68 6.12 10.98
C LEU A 55 -15.60 6.55 12.13
N SER A 56 -15.06 7.01 13.27
CA SER A 56 -15.86 7.24 14.48
C SER A 56 -16.80 6.04 14.75
N ASP A 57 -18.13 6.23 14.70
CA ASP A 57 -19.15 5.15 14.83
C ASP A 57 -19.71 4.64 13.48
N ARG A 58 -19.07 4.99 12.36
CA ARG A 58 -19.52 4.65 10.99
C ARG A 58 -18.65 3.55 10.39
N ASN A 59 -19.21 2.82 9.43
CA ASN A 59 -18.49 1.77 8.70
C ASN A 59 -17.66 2.33 7.52
N LEU A 60 -17.93 3.57 7.11
CA LEU A 60 -17.17 4.30 6.11
C LEU A 60 -16.99 5.75 6.58
N PRO A 61 -15.83 6.38 6.29
CA PRO A 61 -15.62 7.79 6.59
C PRO A 61 -16.59 8.65 5.80
N SER A 62 -17.08 9.74 6.41
CA SER A 62 -17.85 10.73 5.64
C SER A 62 -16.92 11.52 4.75
N ILE A 63 -17.42 11.81 3.55
CA ILE A 63 -16.74 12.65 2.57
C ILE A 63 -16.49 14.07 3.08
N GLU A 64 -17.35 14.57 3.98
CA GLU A 64 -17.25 15.91 4.56
C GLU A 64 -16.11 16.03 5.58
N ASP A 65 -15.70 14.90 6.18
CA ASP A 65 -14.62 14.84 7.15
C ASP A 65 -13.26 14.60 6.48
N LEU A 66 -13.25 14.32 5.17
CA LEU A 66 -12.06 14.13 4.36
C LEU A 66 -11.63 15.48 3.78
N ASP A 67 -10.56 16.03 4.35
CA ASP A 67 -9.87 17.21 3.81
C ASP A 67 -8.57 16.78 3.11
N PRO A 68 -8.55 16.69 1.77
CA PRO A 68 -7.36 16.27 1.03
C PRO A 68 -6.20 17.26 1.13
N ASP A 69 -6.48 18.55 1.36
CA ASP A 69 -5.46 19.59 1.47
C ASP A 69 -4.75 19.51 2.83
N SER A 70 -5.39 18.90 3.84
CA SER A 70 -4.77 18.60 5.14
C SER A 70 -3.77 17.43 5.09
N LEU A 71 -3.65 16.75 3.94
CA LEU A 71 -2.93 15.48 3.78
C LEU A 71 -1.84 15.61 2.71
N PRO A 72 -0.77 16.41 2.92
CA PRO A 72 0.21 16.73 1.88
C PRO A 72 0.95 15.50 1.33
N ASP A 73 1.08 14.45 2.13
CA ASP A 73 1.84 13.24 1.77
C ASP A 73 1.10 12.31 0.80
N PHE A 74 -0.23 12.34 0.77
CA PHE A 74 -1.03 11.44 -0.07
C PHE A 74 -2.20 12.11 -0.80
N GLY A 75 -2.59 13.33 -0.43
CA GLY A 75 -3.59 14.15 -1.14
C GLY A 75 -3.33 14.18 -2.65
N PRO A 76 -2.14 14.61 -3.13
CA PRO A 76 -1.81 14.62 -4.56
C PRO A 76 -1.90 13.27 -5.27
N TYR A 77 -1.81 12.16 -4.52
CA TYR A 77 -1.82 10.78 -5.02
C TYR A 77 -3.12 10.03 -4.72
N SER A 78 -4.15 10.73 -4.24
CA SER A 78 -5.40 10.13 -3.77
C SER A 78 -6.58 10.41 -4.71
N VAL A 79 -7.64 9.61 -4.57
CA VAL A 79 -8.93 9.81 -5.22
C VAL A 79 -10.05 9.60 -4.21
N LEU A 80 -11.11 10.39 -4.33
CA LEU A 80 -12.30 10.30 -3.49
C LEU A 80 -13.53 9.97 -4.34
N LEU A 81 -14.15 8.84 -4.04
CA LEU A 81 -15.36 8.37 -4.71
C LEU A 81 -16.58 8.60 -3.82
N ASP A 82 -17.63 9.17 -4.40
CA ASP A 82 -18.91 9.47 -3.77
C ASP A 82 -20.00 8.54 -4.33
N PHE A 83 -20.51 7.72 -3.43
CA PHE A 83 -21.51 6.70 -3.71
C PHE A 83 -22.94 7.15 -3.42
N SER A 84 -23.16 8.42 -3.05
CA SER A 84 -24.49 8.93 -2.67
C SER A 84 -25.52 8.85 -3.81
N GLN A 85 -25.07 8.88 -5.07
CA GLN A 85 -25.92 8.77 -6.26
C GLN A 85 -25.99 7.35 -6.84
N GLY A 86 -25.23 6.40 -6.30
CA GLY A 86 -25.18 5.03 -6.79
C GLY A 86 -23.80 4.38 -6.66
N ILE A 87 -23.77 3.05 -6.73
CA ILE A 87 -22.53 2.26 -6.68
C ILE A 87 -22.01 1.84 -8.05
N GLU A 88 -22.81 1.93 -9.10
CA GLU A 88 -22.41 1.47 -10.44
C GLU A 88 -21.50 2.48 -11.16
N ASP A 89 -21.76 3.77 -10.98
CA ASP A 89 -20.97 4.87 -11.54
C ASP A 89 -20.80 5.98 -10.49
N PRO A 90 -19.93 5.78 -9.49
CA PRO A 90 -19.73 6.75 -8.42
C PRO A 90 -19.08 8.04 -8.94
N ALA A 91 -19.43 9.15 -8.30
CA ALA A 91 -18.86 10.45 -8.65
C ALA A 91 -17.44 10.59 -8.07
N VAL A 92 -16.52 11.15 -8.85
CA VAL A 92 -15.18 11.49 -8.40
C VAL A 92 -15.22 12.90 -7.82
N ARG A 93 -15.19 13.01 -6.48
CA ARG A 93 -15.30 14.31 -5.78
C ARG A 93 -13.96 15.00 -5.58
N TYR A 94 -12.90 14.22 -5.54
CA TYR A 94 -11.54 14.71 -5.47
C TYR A 94 -10.62 13.78 -6.25
N LEU A 95 -9.73 14.38 -7.03
CA LEU A 95 -8.66 13.69 -7.72
C LEU A 95 -7.37 14.48 -7.49
N GLY A 96 -6.39 13.84 -6.86
CA GLY A 96 -5.09 14.42 -6.59
C GLY A 96 -4.38 14.82 -7.88
N SER A 97 -3.66 15.94 -7.86
CA SER A 97 -3.02 16.52 -9.04
C SER A 97 -1.97 15.60 -9.67
N ALA A 98 -1.17 14.89 -8.87
CA ALA A 98 -0.17 13.96 -9.38
C ALA A 98 -0.83 12.74 -10.04
N LEU A 99 -1.90 12.21 -9.42
CA LEU A 99 -2.67 11.11 -10.00
C LEU A 99 -3.38 11.52 -11.31
N ALA A 100 -3.91 12.75 -11.37
CA ALA A 100 -4.54 13.29 -12.57
C ALA A 100 -3.57 13.44 -13.74
N VAL A 101 -2.36 13.96 -13.48
CA VAL A 101 -1.28 14.07 -14.47
C VAL A 101 -0.85 12.69 -14.95
N GLU A 102 -0.77 11.71 -14.05
CA GLU A 102 -0.38 10.35 -14.41
C GLU A 102 -1.41 9.66 -15.31
N CYS A 103 -2.70 9.93 -15.08
CA CYS A 103 -3.78 9.37 -15.88
C CYS A 103 -4.02 10.07 -17.22
N ASP A 104 -3.25 11.12 -17.54
CA ASP A 104 -3.40 11.96 -18.74
C ASP A 104 -4.86 12.42 -18.93
N ALA A 105 -5.50 12.83 -17.82
CA ALA A 105 -6.90 13.22 -17.77
C ALA A 105 -7.05 14.74 -17.57
N PRO A 106 -6.73 15.57 -18.57
CA PRO A 106 -6.70 17.03 -18.44
C PRO A 106 -8.08 17.67 -18.28
N GLN A 107 -9.16 16.93 -18.54
CA GLN A 107 -10.52 17.48 -18.62
C GLN A 107 -11.33 17.35 -17.32
N GLY A 108 -10.72 16.84 -16.25
CA GLY A 108 -11.39 16.61 -14.97
C GLY A 108 -12.28 15.37 -15.05
N ILE A 109 -11.89 14.32 -14.33
CA ILE A 109 -12.70 13.12 -14.17
C ILE A 109 -13.78 13.44 -13.15
N THR A 110 -15.05 13.40 -13.56
CA THR A 110 -16.19 13.74 -12.68
C THR A 110 -16.94 12.51 -12.21
N GLN A 111 -16.91 11.44 -13.00
CA GLN A 111 -17.52 10.14 -12.71
C GLN A 111 -16.53 9.01 -13.00
N LEU A 112 -16.79 7.83 -12.44
CA LEU A 112 -15.96 6.66 -12.68
C LEU A 112 -15.98 6.26 -14.16
N SER A 113 -17.09 6.48 -14.87
CA SER A 113 -17.21 6.30 -16.31
C SER A 113 -16.24 7.14 -17.15
N ASP A 114 -15.78 8.28 -16.62
CA ASP A 114 -14.85 9.18 -17.31
C ASP A 114 -13.40 8.69 -17.20
N VAL A 115 -13.14 7.69 -16.34
CA VAL A 115 -11.79 7.17 -16.11
C VAL A 115 -11.29 6.43 -17.36
N PRO A 116 -10.14 6.82 -17.94
CA PRO A 116 -9.58 6.12 -19.09
C PRO A 116 -9.28 4.65 -18.75
N ALA A 117 -9.72 3.75 -19.62
CA ALA A 117 -9.40 2.33 -19.50
C ALA A 117 -7.87 2.13 -19.50
N ARG A 118 -7.36 1.25 -18.63
CA ARG A 118 -5.91 0.98 -18.44
C ARG A 118 -5.10 2.13 -17.85
N SER A 119 -5.75 3.13 -17.26
CA SER A 119 -5.07 4.14 -16.43
C SER A 119 -4.72 3.56 -15.04
N LEU A 120 -3.80 4.24 -14.34
CA LEU A 120 -3.51 3.93 -12.94
C LEU A 120 -4.77 4.06 -12.08
N LEU A 121 -5.58 5.09 -12.35
CA LEU A 121 -6.83 5.29 -11.64
C LEU A 121 -7.81 4.13 -11.85
N SER A 122 -7.97 3.62 -13.09
CA SER A 122 -8.79 2.43 -13.34
C SER A 122 -8.35 1.22 -12.52
N ARG A 123 -7.04 1.04 -12.29
CA ARG A 123 -6.54 -0.05 -11.45
C ARG A 123 -6.89 0.16 -9.98
N ILE A 124 -6.69 1.36 -9.46
CA ILE A 124 -7.04 1.70 -8.07
C ILE A 124 -8.55 1.53 -7.85
N THR A 125 -9.35 2.02 -8.78
CA THR A 125 -10.81 1.99 -8.71
C THR A 125 -11.43 0.69 -9.22
N ASP A 126 -10.67 -0.38 -9.51
CA ASP A 126 -11.26 -1.70 -9.78
C ASP A 126 -11.67 -2.38 -8.45
N HIS A 127 -11.04 -1.99 -7.34
CA HIS A 127 -11.20 -2.64 -6.04
C HIS A 127 -12.28 -2.02 -5.16
N TYR A 128 -12.93 -0.92 -5.58
CA TYR A 128 -13.88 -0.20 -4.73
C TYR A 128 -15.07 -1.07 -4.29
N MET A 129 -15.55 -1.98 -5.14
CA MET A 129 -16.64 -2.90 -4.77
C MET A 129 -16.22 -3.84 -3.63
N GLN A 130 -14.93 -4.20 -3.56
CA GLN A 130 -14.41 -5.00 -2.45
C GLN A 130 -14.30 -4.17 -1.17
N ILE A 131 -13.93 -2.89 -1.28
CA ILE A 131 -13.92 -1.94 -0.15
C ILE A 131 -15.33 -1.78 0.41
N LEU A 132 -16.35 -1.61 -0.46
CA LEU A 132 -17.75 -1.51 -0.06
C LEU A 132 -18.29 -2.79 0.58
N ALA A 133 -17.97 -3.95 0.01
CA ALA A 133 -18.44 -5.24 0.51
C ALA A 133 -17.86 -5.58 1.89
N ASN A 134 -16.57 -5.32 2.08
CA ASN A 134 -15.87 -5.64 3.34
C ASN A 134 -15.95 -4.51 4.36
N GLN A 135 -16.35 -3.31 3.93
CA GLN A 135 -16.36 -2.09 4.75
C GLN A 135 -14.98 -1.86 5.41
N ALA A 136 -13.93 -2.13 4.65
CA ALA A 136 -12.56 -2.14 5.12
C ALA A 136 -11.60 -1.67 4.02
N PRO A 137 -10.49 -1.01 4.39
CA PRO A 137 -9.47 -0.59 3.45
C PRO A 137 -8.78 -1.82 2.86
N ILE A 138 -8.40 -1.72 1.59
CA ILE A 138 -7.68 -2.76 0.87
C ILE A 138 -6.33 -2.18 0.45
N GLY A 139 -5.26 -2.83 0.91
CA GLY A 139 -3.92 -2.62 0.38
C GLY A 139 -3.67 -3.62 -0.75
N PHE A 140 -3.11 -3.14 -1.85
CA PHE A 140 -2.64 -4.01 -2.92
C PHE A 140 -1.36 -3.43 -3.54
N GLU A 141 -0.51 -4.30 -4.05
CA GLU A 141 0.71 -3.96 -4.79
C GLU A 141 0.55 -4.50 -6.21
N ALA A 142 0.86 -3.66 -7.19
CA ALA A 142 0.80 -4.05 -8.59
C ALA A 142 1.85 -3.28 -9.40
N GLU A 143 2.48 -3.97 -10.34
CA GLU A 143 3.30 -3.32 -11.35
C GLU A 143 2.37 -2.63 -12.37
N PHE A 144 2.62 -1.36 -12.63
CA PHE A 144 1.88 -0.58 -13.60
C PHE A 144 2.84 0.03 -14.61
N VAL A 145 2.47 -0.03 -15.90
CA VAL A 145 3.17 0.69 -16.97
C VAL A 145 2.17 1.69 -17.53
N ASN A 146 2.52 2.96 -17.46
CA ASN A 146 1.66 4.02 -17.95
C ASN A 146 1.61 4.06 -19.49
N GLN A 147 0.71 4.88 -20.03
CA GLN A 147 0.51 5.02 -21.48
C GLN A 147 1.77 5.56 -22.20
N ARG A 148 2.70 6.16 -21.46
CA ARG A 148 3.99 6.66 -21.97
C ARG A 148 5.10 5.61 -21.91
N GLY A 149 4.80 4.37 -21.50
CA GLY A 149 5.78 3.28 -21.36
C GLY A 149 6.71 3.44 -20.17
N SER A 150 6.37 4.31 -19.21
CA SER A 150 7.12 4.46 -17.95
C SER A 150 6.49 3.58 -16.87
N THR A 151 7.35 2.92 -16.11
CA THR A 151 7.04 2.19 -14.87
C THR A 151 7.11 3.13 -13.68
#